data_AF-A0A9P7P2S1-F1
#
_entry.id   AF-A0A9P7P2S1-F1
#
_cell.length_a   1.000
_cell.length_b   1.000
_cell.length_c   1.000
_cell.angle_alpha   90.00
_cell.angle_beta   90.00
_cell.angle_gamma   90.00
#
_symmetry.space_group_name_H-M   'P 1'
#
loop_
_entity.id
_entity.type
_entity.pdbx_description
1 polymer ?
#
loop_
_entity_poly.entity_id
_entity_poly.type
_entity_poly.pdbx_seq_one_letter_code
_entity_poly.pdbx_strand_id
1 'polypeptide(L)'
;MKGVNTSPQVVEVTENLSYLPVVLSRPIHYDGPTANLTRHTQSKEPPEFRVVADDPVMLALSRAAANGGIPVPFICAAHSIHPGCRHHDRRPTYEEDFCHRSNLWDTLTRTEPGSYYSRLYPISATGGIFSDKVVVYLGPRDKYEMLDPIPNLPVVSVPPKRRPAVKRNGTKYESKLDILDMIEKIHGALCICLSHNYYRIVIGDFGLGDGYHNPPQAVAEIWRDLLLFDPDICGQFKSVDFAFVDPMQSTTQWFRDERQKDNERRRICALANGGTSSTSTKRARPLYSLPAPTDMAIFQSVFDKKEIERVMQEALRVGR
;
A
#
# COMPACT_ATOMS: atom_id res chain seq x y z
N MET A 1 32.10 38.53 33.58
CA MET A 1 31.81 37.88 32.29
C MET A 1 32.22 36.42 32.36
N LYS A 2 31.27 35.53 32.68
CA LYS A 2 31.39 34.08 32.52
C LYS A 2 30.06 33.62 31.91
N GLY A 3 30.16 33.00 30.74
CA GLY A 3 29.02 32.63 29.90
C GLY A 3 28.19 31.52 30.52
N VAL A 4 26.87 31.66 30.38
CA VAL A 4 25.89 30.62 30.67
C VAL A 4 25.69 29.84 29.36
N ASN A 5 26.18 28.61 29.32
CA ASN A 5 25.84 27.63 28.29
C ASN A 5 24.49 27.00 28.67
N THR A 6 23.43 27.32 27.94
CA THR A 6 22.17 26.57 27.98
C THR A 6 22.19 25.50 26.90
N SER A 7 22.41 24.25 27.30
CA SER A 7 22.06 23.07 26.49
C SER A 7 20.54 22.90 26.46
N PRO A 8 19.92 22.58 25.31
CA PRO A 8 18.49 22.30 25.25
C PRO A 8 18.19 20.93 25.88
N GLN A 9 17.30 20.92 26.87
CA GLN A 9 16.76 19.69 27.45
C GLN A 9 15.93 18.96 26.39
N VAL A 10 16.32 17.71 26.14
CA VAL A 10 15.51 16.70 25.45
C VAL A 10 14.33 16.41 26.37
N VAL A 11 13.11 16.77 25.93
CA VAL A 11 11.89 16.45 26.66
C VAL A 11 11.67 14.94 26.54
N GLU A 12 11.94 14.24 27.63
CA GLU A 12 11.67 12.82 27.81
C GLU A 12 10.15 12.65 27.98
N VAL A 13 9.46 12.30 26.89
CA VAL A 13 8.03 11.95 26.92
C VAL A 13 7.92 10.47 27.28
N THR A 14 8.07 10.15 28.58
CA THR A 14 7.99 8.77 29.10
C THR A 14 7.01 8.60 30.26
N GLU A 15 6.08 9.54 30.47
CA GLU A 15 5.04 9.39 31.49
C GLU A 15 3.63 9.52 30.89
N ASN A 16 2.81 8.48 31.15
CA ASN A 16 1.38 8.30 30.85
C ASN A 16 0.94 7.44 29.64
N LEU A 17 1.66 6.36 29.31
CA LEU A 17 1.12 5.29 28.45
C LEU A 17 0.19 4.30 29.19
N SER A 18 0.04 4.41 30.52
CA SER A 18 -0.75 3.50 31.36
C SER A 18 -2.28 3.67 31.27
N TYR A 19 -2.77 4.69 30.55
CA TYR A 19 -4.20 4.97 30.36
C TYR A 19 -4.68 4.73 28.93
N LEU A 20 -3.85 4.14 28.06
CA LEU A 20 -4.29 3.84 26.70
C LEU A 20 -5.34 2.72 26.72
N PRO A 21 -6.46 2.88 25.99
CA PRO A 21 -7.57 1.93 26.03
C PRO A 21 -7.12 0.52 25.65
N VAL A 22 -7.57 -0.45 26.46
CA VAL A 22 -7.42 -1.90 26.22
C VAL A 22 -7.78 -2.21 24.77
N VAL A 23 -6.96 -3.02 24.09
CA VAL A 23 -7.18 -3.47 22.71
C VAL A 23 -8.62 -3.95 22.52
N LEU A 24 -9.40 -3.14 21.80
CA LEU A 24 -10.85 -3.30 21.61
C LEU A 24 -11.20 -4.27 20.48
N SER A 25 -10.26 -4.57 19.60
CA SER A 25 -10.47 -5.39 18.41
C SER A 25 -10.23 -6.88 18.67
N ARG A 26 -11.07 -7.71 18.04
CA ARG A 26 -10.83 -9.15 17.87
C ARG A 26 -10.51 -9.39 16.39
N PRO A 27 -9.23 -9.57 16.03
CA PRO A 27 -8.85 -9.74 14.64
C PRO A 27 -9.37 -11.08 14.08
N ILE A 28 -9.82 -11.06 12.83
CA ILE A 28 -10.31 -12.24 12.12
C ILE A 28 -9.29 -12.60 11.04
N HIS A 29 -8.77 -13.83 11.10
CA HIS A 29 -7.85 -14.36 10.11
C HIS A 29 -8.62 -14.99 8.93
N TYR A 30 -8.19 -14.69 7.71
CA TYR A 30 -8.70 -15.26 6.48
C TYR A 30 -7.60 -16.11 5.85
N ASP A 31 -7.80 -17.42 5.75
CA ASP A 31 -6.81 -18.36 5.19
C ASP A 31 -6.74 -18.32 3.65
N GLY A 32 -7.76 -17.74 2.99
CA GLY A 32 -7.85 -17.64 1.54
C GLY A 32 -9.03 -16.78 1.08
N PRO A 33 -9.39 -16.81 -0.22
CA PRO A 33 -10.47 -16.00 -0.77
C PRO A 33 -11.78 -16.27 -0.03
N THR A 34 -12.50 -15.22 0.37
CA THR A 34 -13.81 -15.37 1.00
C THR A 34 -14.80 -15.95 0.00
N ALA A 35 -15.16 -17.22 0.17
CA ALA A 35 -15.89 -18.00 -0.82
C ALA A 35 -17.38 -17.63 -0.99
N ASN A 36 -17.94 -16.76 -0.14
CA ASN A 36 -19.38 -16.43 -0.15
C ASN A 36 -19.62 -14.93 0.04
N LEU A 37 -19.27 -14.13 -0.98
CA LEU A 37 -19.66 -12.72 -1.01
C LEU A 37 -21.16 -12.61 -1.31
N THR A 38 -21.91 -11.97 -0.41
CA THR A 38 -23.29 -11.60 -0.71
C THR A 38 -23.29 -10.31 -1.51
N ARG A 39 -23.81 -10.34 -2.73
CA ARG A 39 -23.93 -9.14 -3.56
C ARG A 39 -24.99 -8.20 -2.95
N HIS A 40 -24.61 -6.97 -2.65
CA HIS A 40 -25.51 -5.99 -2.00
C HIS A 40 -26.24 -5.08 -2.99
N THR A 41 -25.77 -5.00 -4.23
CA THR A 41 -26.37 -4.16 -5.28
C THR A 41 -26.20 -4.79 -6.66
N GLN A 42 -27.17 -4.59 -7.55
CA GLN A 42 -27.09 -4.98 -8.96
C GLN A 42 -26.41 -3.92 -9.83
N SER A 43 -25.99 -2.79 -9.24
CA SER A 43 -25.28 -1.73 -9.96
C SER A 43 -24.03 -2.28 -10.64
N LYS A 44 -23.72 -1.70 -11.80
CA LYS A 44 -22.45 -1.84 -12.53
C LYS A 44 -21.74 -0.49 -12.68
N GLU A 45 -22.23 0.53 -11.98
CA GLU A 45 -21.60 1.85 -12.00
C GLU A 45 -20.25 1.79 -11.28
N PRO A 46 -19.22 2.47 -11.81
CA PRO A 46 -17.93 2.54 -11.16
C PRO A 46 -18.04 3.30 -9.82
N PRO A 47 -17.24 2.92 -8.80
CA PRO A 47 -17.13 3.73 -7.59
C PRO A 47 -16.52 5.10 -7.91
N GLU A 48 -16.71 6.05 -7.01
CA GLU A 48 -15.95 7.29 -7.05
C GLU A 48 -14.49 7.03 -6.68
N PHE A 49 -13.57 7.21 -7.64
CA PHE A 49 -12.15 7.11 -7.41
C PHE A 49 -11.54 8.46 -7.03
N ARG A 50 -10.66 8.48 -6.03
CA ARG A 50 -9.85 9.66 -5.72
C ARG A 50 -8.41 9.26 -5.48
N VAL A 51 -7.48 10.10 -5.92
CA VAL A 51 -6.04 9.92 -5.67
C VAL A 51 -5.55 11.16 -4.93
N VAL A 52 -5.08 10.98 -3.70
CA VAL A 52 -4.83 12.06 -2.74
C VAL A 52 -3.42 11.93 -2.16
N ALA A 53 -2.73 13.06 -1.99
CA ALA A 53 -1.48 13.14 -1.25
C ALA A 53 -1.79 13.37 0.24
N ASP A 54 -1.85 12.30 1.02
CA ASP A 54 -2.21 12.35 2.44
C ASP A 54 -1.78 11.05 3.16
N ASP A 55 -1.86 11.04 4.50
CA ASP A 55 -1.76 9.82 5.30
C ASP A 55 -3.05 8.99 5.17
N PRO A 56 -2.98 7.70 4.77
CA PRO A 56 -4.18 6.88 4.56
C PRO A 56 -5.07 6.72 5.80
N VAL A 57 -4.49 6.65 7.00
CA VAL A 57 -5.27 6.55 8.25
C VAL A 57 -5.95 7.87 8.55
N MET A 58 -5.26 9.01 8.44
CA MET A 58 -5.88 10.32 8.62
C MET A 58 -6.98 10.58 7.58
N LEU A 59 -6.74 10.18 6.33
CA LEU A 59 -7.75 10.25 5.27
C LEU A 59 -8.96 9.38 5.59
N ALA A 60 -8.77 8.14 6.03
CA ALA A 60 -9.86 7.24 6.40
C ALA A 60 -10.70 7.81 7.55
N LEU A 61 -10.05 8.36 8.58
CA LEU A 61 -10.72 9.03 9.70
C LEU A 61 -11.51 10.26 9.24
N SER A 62 -10.91 11.10 8.40
CA SER A 62 -11.56 12.28 7.80
C SER A 62 -12.77 11.90 6.96
N ARG A 63 -12.67 10.83 6.15
CA ARG A 63 -13.80 10.29 5.38
C ARG A 63 -14.89 9.72 6.28
N ALA A 64 -14.54 9.05 7.36
CA ALA A 64 -15.53 8.55 8.31
C ALA A 64 -16.31 9.72 8.95
N ALA A 65 -15.61 10.77 9.39
CA ALA A 65 -16.23 11.96 9.94
C ALA A 65 -17.15 12.66 8.92
N ALA A 66 -16.68 12.86 7.68
CA ALA A 66 -17.46 13.48 6.62
C ALA A 66 -18.71 12.67 6.21
N ASN A 67 -18.70 11.35 6.42
CA ASN A 67 -19.80 10.44 6.10
C ASN A 67 -20.72 10.14 7.31
N GLY A 68 -20.78 11.05 8.29
CA GLY A 68 -21.67 10.90 9.45
C GLY A 68 -21.22 9.84 10.45
N GLY A 69 -19.91 9.58 10.52
CA GLY A 69 -19.31 8.62 11.45
C GLY A 69 -19.32 7.17 10.96
N ILE A 70 -19.71 6.90 9.71
CA ILE A 70 -19.61 5.57 9.12
C ILE A 70 -18.12 5.22 8.97
N PRO A 71 -17.61 4.15 9.64
CA PRO A 71 -16.20 3.82 9.56
C PRO A 71 -15.77 3.47 8.13
N VAL A 72 -14.55 3.86 7.79
CA VAL A 72 -13.93 3.61 6.48
C VAL A 72 -12.68 2.78 6.71
N PRO A 73 -12.60 1.52 6.25
CA PRO A 73 -11.43 0.69 6.45
C PRO A 73 -10.24 1.19 5.64
N PHE A 74 -9.09 1.05 6.26
CA PHE A 74 -7.80 1.20 5.62
C PHE A 74 -7.25 -0.17 5.20
N ILE A 75 -6.94 -0.34 3.91
CA ILE A 75 -6.23 -1.53 3.40
C ILE A 75 -4.73 -1.31 3.58
N CYS A 76 -4.15 -2.02 4.55
CA CYS A 76 -2.75 -1.94 4.93
C CYS A 76 -1.91 -2.97 4.17
N ALA A 77 -0.81 -2.51 3.58
CA ALA A 77 0.22 -3.34 2.96
C ALA A 77 1.07 -4.04 4.03
N ALA A 78 0.57 -5.17 4.54
CA ALA A 78 1.15 -5.89 5.66
C ALA A 78 2.40 -6.68 5.26
N HIS A 79 3.32 -6.87 6.20
CA HIS A 79 4.39 -7.84 6.06
C HIS A 79 3.79 -9.26 6.11
N SER A 80 4.37 -10.24 5.43
CA SER A 80 3.81 -11.61 5.40
C SER A 80 4.15 -12.45 6.64
N ILE A 81 5.34 -12.22 7.23
CA ILE A 81 5.89 -13.08 8.31
C ILE A 81 5.73 -12.51 9.72
N HIS A 82 5.90 -11.21 9.94
CA HIS A 82 5.84 -10.58 11.26
C HIS A 82 5.07 -9.27 11.18
N PRO A 83 4.18 -8.96 12.13
CA PRO A 83 3.49 -7.67 12.16
C PRO A 83 4.50 -6.52 12.26
N GLY A 84 4.17 -5.34 11.75
CA GLY A 84 4.95 -4.09 11.92
C GLY A 84 6.43 -4.16 11.56
N CYS A 85 6.85 -5.20 10.84
CA CYS A 85 8.26 -5.53 10.70
C CYS A 85 8.88 -4.75 9.55
N ARG A 86 10.05 -4.18 9.83
CA ARG A 86 10.83 -3.45 8.85
C ARG A 86 11.39 -4.40 7.80
N HIS A 87 11.08 -4.13 6.55
CA HIS A 87 11.86 -4.63 5.42
C HIS A 87 13.21 -3.89 5.37
N HIS A 88 14.27 -4.46 4.75
CA HIS A 88 15.61 -3.82 4.64
C HIS A 88 15.64 -2.55 3.75
N ASP A 89 14.61 -1.72 3.82
CA ASP A 89 14.39 -0.57 2.96
C ASP A 89 14.86 0.71 3.65
N ARG A 90 15.06 1.75 2.84
CA ARG A 90 15.60 3.03 3.32
C ARG A 90 14.60 3.77 4.20
N ARG A 91 13.31 3.56 3.97
CA ARG A 91 12.22 4.20 4.70
C ARG A 91 11.38 3.13 5.42
N PRO A 92 10.79 3.46 6.58
CA PRO A 92 9.81 2.61 7.25
C PRO A 92 8.67 2.26 6.29
N THR A 93 8.16 1.04 6.39
CA THR A 93 6.93 0.67 5.68
C THR A 93 5.74 1.33 6.36
N TYR A 94 4.61 1.41 5.65
CA TYR A 94 3.40 1.97 6.24
C TYR A 94 2.92 1.17 7.46
N GLU A 95 2.97 -0.16 7.40
CA GLU A 95 2.59 -1.01 8.53
C GLU A 95 3.48 -0.78 9.76
N GLU A 96 4.80 -0.60 9.56
CA GLU A 96 5.73 -0.25 10.63
C GLU A 96 5.35 1.10 11.25
N ASP A 97 5.14 2.13 10.43
CA ASP A 97 4.72 3.45 10.91
C ASP A 97 3.42 3.38 11.71
N PHE A 98 2.43 2.69 11.15
CA PHE A 98 1.12 2.58 11.76
C PHE A 98 1.16 1.81 13.08
N CYS A 99 1.97 0.75 13.18
CA CYS A 99 2.21 0.03 14.43
C CYS A 99 2.79 0.93 15.53
N HIS A 100 3.62 1.93 15.20
CA HIS A 100 4.22 2.82 16.20
C HIS A 100 3.25 3.88 16.74
N ARG A 101 2.18 4.20 16.01
CA ARG A 101 1.21 5.26 16.37
C ARG A 101 -0.18 4.75 16.71
N SER A 102 -0.35 3.44 16.82
CA SER A 102 -1.62 2.79 17.08
C SER A 102 -1.45 1.54 17.93
N ASN A 103 -2.55 0.88 18.28
CA ASN A 103 -2.53 -0.46 18.88
C ASN A 103 -2.54 -1.60 17.85
N LEU A 104 -2.21 -1.33 16.57
CA LEU A 104 -2.23 -2.35 15.52
C LEU A 104 -1.30 -3.51 15.87
N TRP A 105 -0.09 -3.23 16.36
CA TRP A 105 0.86 -4.25 16.78
C TRP A 105 0.26 -5.20 17.83
N ASP A 106 -0.35 -4.65 18.88
CA ASP A 106 -0.98 -5.44 19.95
C ASP A 106 -2.16 -6.24 19.41
N THR A 107 -2.91 -5.68 18.45
CA THR A 107 -4.01 -6.38 17.77
C THR A 107 -3.49 -7.57 16.98
N LEU A 108 -2.40 -7.40 16.21
CA LEU A 108 -1.85 -8.43 15.34
C LEU A 108 -1.01 -9.50 16.08
N THR A 109 -0.57 -9.22 17.30
CA THR A 109 0.20 -10.16 18.13
C THR A 109 -0.65 -10.89 19.16
N ARG A 110 -1.87 -10.41 19.44
CA ARG A 110 -2.80 -11.08 20.35
C ARG A 110 -3.28 -12.41 19.78
N THR A 111 -3.16 -13.44 20.60
CA THR A 111 -3.71 -14.77 20.36
C THR A 111 -4.84 -14.97 21.37
N GLU A 112 -6.02 -15.38 20.90
CA GLU A 112 -7.14 -15.59 21.83
C GLU A 112 -6.87 -16.81 22.72
N PRO A 113 -7.12 -16.73 24.05
CA PRO A 113 -7.16 -17.92 24.89
C PRO A 113 -8.26 -18.87 24.40
N GLY A 114 -7.88 -20.03 23.86
CA GLY A 114 -8.82 -21.05 23.37
C GLY A 114 -9.18 -20.97 21.89
N SER A 115 -8.61 -20.06 21.10
CA SER A 115 -8.72 -20.12 19.63
C SER A 115 -7.83 -21.23 19.07
N TYR A 116 -8.35 -21.95 18.07
CA TYR A 116 -7.59 -22.95 17.30
C TYR A 116 -6.43 -22.32 16.51
N TYR A 117 -6.52 -21.03 16.19
CA TYR A 117 -5.45 -20.28 15.51
C TYR A 117 -4.53 -19.67 16.55
N SER A 118 -3.43 -20.38 16.83
CA SER A 118 -2.45 -19.96 17.82
C SER A 118 -1.64 -18.71 17.42
N ARG A 119 -1.69 -18.26 16.15
CA ARG A 119 -0.98 -17.08 15.61
C ARG A 119 -1.69 -16.53 14.37
N LEU A 120 -1.76 -15.20 14.24
CA LEU A 120 -2.28 -14.51 13.05
C LEU A 120 -1.24 -14.38 11.93
N TYR A 121 0.03 -14.55 12.28
CA TYR A 121 1.15 -14.57 11.36
C TYR A 121 1.84 -15.94 11.38
N PRO A 122 2.40 -16.41 10.25
CA PRO A 122 2.45 -15.72 8.95
C PRO A 122 1.08 -15.65 8.26
N ILE A 123 0.80 -14.52 7.59
CA ILE A 123 -0.40 -14.38 6.77
C ILE A 123 -0.25 -15.26 5.54
N SER A 124 -1.29 -16.03 5.21
CA SER A 124 -1.28 -16.91 4.03
C SER A 124 -1.12 -16.10 2.73
N ALA A 125 -0.66 -16.74 1.66
CA ALA A 125 -0.36 -16.05 0.40
C ALA A 125 -1.59 -15.31 -0.19
N THR A 126 -2.78 -15.87 -0.04
CA THR A 126 -4.05 -15.33 -0.55
C THR A 126 -4.98 -14.82 0.58
N GLY A 127 -4.47 -14.77 1.80
CA GLY A 127 -5.22 -14.43 3.00
C GLY A 127 -5.03 -12.99 3.46
N GLY A 128 -5.60 -12.71 4.62
CA GLY A 128 -5.55 -11.39 5.24
C GLY A 128 -6.03 -11.41 6.69
N ILE A 129 -5.85 -10.31 7.39
CA ILE A 129 -6.36 -10.11 8.74
C ILE A 129 -7.27 -8.90 8.75
N PHE A 130 -8.49 -9.06 9.23
CA PHE A 130 -9.39 -7.95 9.49
C PHE A 130 -9.34 -7.58 10.97
N SER A 131 -9.06 -6.31 11.26
CA SER A 131 -9.10 -5.73 12.60
C SER A 131 -10.17 -4.64 12.65
N ASP A 132 -11.26 -4.87 13.38
CA ASP A 132 -12.42 -3.97 13.39
C ASP A 132 -12.14 -2.61 14.05
N LYS A 133 -11.33 -2.60 15.12
CA LYS A 133 -11.10 -1.40 15.95
C LYS A 133 -9.64 -1.20 16.29
N VAL A 134 -8.90 -0.59 15.37
CA VAL A 134 -7.52 -0.16 15.62
C VAL A 134 -7.54 1.27 16.13
N VAL A 135 -7.06 1.47 17.36
CA VAL A 135 -7.01 2.76 18.04
C VAL A 135 -5.75 3.50 17.61
N VAL A 136 -5.88 4.76 17.21
CA VAL A 136 -4.78 5.59 16.71
C VAL A 136 -4.44 6.64 17.77
N TYR A 137 -3.24 6.59 18.30
CA TYR A 137 -2.80 7.49 19.38
C TYR A 137 -2.14 8.75 18.85
N LEU A 138 -1.32 8.60 17.80
CA LEU A 138 -0.51 9.69 17.26
C LEU A 138 -0.86 9.93 15.79
N GLY A 139 -0.74 11.20 15.39
CA GLY A 139 -0.81 11.64 14.01
C GLY A 139 0.37 11.12 13.17
N PRO A 140 0.49 11.58 11.91
CA PRO A 140 1.55 11.13 11.01
C PRO A 140 2.96 11.42 11.53
N ARG A 141 3.95 10.65 11.05
CA ARG A 141 5.35 10.67 11.52
C ARG A 141 6.04 12.03 11.50
N ASP A 142 5.62 12.94 10.64
CA ASP A 142 6.21 14.28 10.54
C ASP A 142 6.06 15.07 11.83
N LYS A 143 4.98 14.84 12.59
CA LYS A 143 4.67 15.55 13.83
C LYS A 143 4.48 14.63 15.04
N TYR A 144 3.95 13.43 14.84
CA TYR A 144 3.52 12.51 15.91
C TYR A 144 2.74 13.19 17.04
N GLU A 145 1.85 14.11 16.69
CA GLU A 145 1.00 14.79 17.67
C GLU A 145 -0.03 13.81 18.24
N MET A 146 -0.29 13.89 19.55
CA MET A 146 -1.32 13.05 20.17
C MET A 146 -2.69 13.48 19.67
N LEU A 147 -3.47 12.51 19.19
CA LEU A 147 -4.80 12.76 18.66
C LEU A 147 -5.81 12.89 19.82
N ASP A 148 -6.60 13.96 19.79
CA ASP A 148 -7.70 14.21 20.73
C ASP A 148 -8.96 14.67 19.96
N PRO A 149 -10.08 13.93 20.02
CA PRO A 149 -10.25 12.64 20.71
C PRO A 149 -9.44 11.53 20.05
N ILE A 150 -9.06 10.49 20.81
CA ILE A 150 -8.37 9.31 20.29
C ILE A 150 -9.32 8.50 19.39
N PRO A 151 -9.12 8.47 18.07
CA PRO A 151 -10.03 7.78 17.17
C PRO A 151 -9.68 6.31 17.00
N ASN A 152 -10.57 5.57 16.33
CA ASN A 152 -10.28 4.22 15.85
C ASN A 152 -10.85 4.01 14.45
N LEU A 153 -10.29 3.04 13.73
CA LEU A 153 -10.75 2.65 12.40
C LEU A 153 -10.58 1.15 12.15
N PRO A 154 -11.37 0.57 11.24
CA PRO A 154 -11.15 -0.78 10.76
C PRO A 154 -9.93 -0.85 9.84
N VAL A 155 -9.22 -1.97 9.88
CA VAL A 155 -7.98 -2.19 9.13
C VAL A 155 -8.01 -3.57 8.50
N VAL A 156 -7.69 -3.65 7.21
CA VAL A 156 -7.52 -4.90 6.46
C VAL A 156 -6.04 -5.05 6.13
N SER A 157 -5.36 -5.94 6.85
CA SER A 157 -3.94 -6.22 6.66
C SER A 157 -3.76 -7.36 5.67
N VAL A 158 -3.23 -7.06 4.49
CA VAL A 158 -2.96 -8.06 3.43
C VAL A 158 -1.54 -7.86 2.89
N PRO A 159 -0.74 -8.92 2.75
CA PRO A 159 0.60 -8.78 2.24
C PRO A 159 0.62 -8.69 0.72
N PRO A 160 1.08 -7.58 0.10
CA PRO A 160 1.26 -7.52 -1.35
C PRO A 160 2.41 -8.44 -1.80
N LYS A 161 2.51 -8.67 -3.11
CA LYS A 161 3.70 -9.34 -3.68
C LYS A 161 4.95 -8.54 -3.34
N ARG A 162 6.02 -9.20 -2.92
CA ARG A 162 7.30 -8.53 -2.64
C ARG A 162 8.33 -8.83 -3.72
N ARG A 163 8.93 -7.77 -4.25
CA ARG A 163 10.05 -7.74 -5.21
C ARG A 163 9.86 -8.74 -6.37
N PRO A 164 8.73 -8.65 -7.10
CA PRO A 164 8.51 -9.49 -8.28
C PRO A 164 9.59 -9.25 -9.34
N ALA A 165 9.77 -10.22 -10.22
CA ALA A 165 10.56 -9.99 -11.43
C ALA A 165 9.81 -9.00 -12.34
N VAL A 166 10.53 -8.01 -12.90
CA VAL A 166 9.93 -6.95 -13.73
C VAL A 166 10.67 -6.76 -15.05
N LYS A 167 9.92 -6.37 -16.08
CA LYS A 167 10.42 -6.01 -17.42
C LYS A 167 10.22 -4.53 -17.71
N ARG A 168 10.84 -4.06 -18.81
CA ARG A 168 10.60 -2.74 -19.42
C ARG A 168 10.68 -1.58 -18.42
N ASN A 169 11.75 -1.52 -17.64
CA ASN A 169 11.96 -0.43 -16.68
C ASN A 169 10.99 -0.43 -15.51
N GLY A 170 10.51 -1.60 -15.09
CA GLY A 170 9.60 -1.69 -13.97
C GLY A 170 8.18 -1.25 -14.33
N THR A 171 7.84 -1.24 -15.61
CA THR A 171 6.48 -0.89 -16.06
C THR A 171 5.55 -2.10 -16.12
N LYS A 172 6.11 -3.32 -16.16
CA LYS A 172 5.34 -4.57 -16.24
C LYS A 172 6.00 -5.68 -15.43
N TYR A 173 5.18 -6.58 -14.91
CA TYR A 173 5.65 -7.85 -14.37
C TYR A 173 6.32 -8.69 -15.46
N GLU A 174 7.34 -9.44 -15.08
CA GLU A 174 7.97 -10.44 -15.93
C GLU A 174 7.18 -11.76 -15.94
N SER A 175 6.72 -12.18 -14.76
CA SER A 175 6.05 -13.45 -14.52
C SER A 175 4.53 -13.28 -14.52
N LYS A 176 3.82 -14.16 -15.23
CA LYS A 176 2.36 -14.25 -15.13
C LYS A 176 1.90 -14.68 -13.74
N LEU A 177 2.69 -15.51 -13.06
CA LEU A 177 2.36 -15.96 -11.70
C LEU A 177 2.41 -14.78 -10.72
N ASP A 178 3.34 -13.84 -10.89
CA ASP A 178 3.40 -12.65 -10.03
C ASP A 178 2.20 -11.72 -10.25
N ILE A 179 1.69 -11.65 -11.50
CA ILE A 179 0.45 -10.91 -11.81
C ILE A 179 -0.74 -11.57 -11.10
N LEU A 180 -0.89 -12.88 -11.24
CA LEU A 180 -1.99 -13.63 -10.62
C LEU A 180 -1.95 -13.55 -9.10
N ASP A 181 -0.76 -13.69 -8.50
CA ASP A 181 -0.54 -13.54 -7.06
C ASP A 181 -0.96 -12.13 -6.58
N MET A 182 -0.61 -11.08 -7.33
CA MET A 182 -1.04 -9.72 -6.99
C MET A 182 -2.55 -9.51 -7.16
N ILE A 183 -3.16 -10.09 -8.19
CA ILE A 183 -4.62 -10.07 -8.41
C ILE A 183 -5.33 -10.73 -7.22
N GLU A 184 -4.92 -11.94 -6.83
CA GLU A 184 -5.53 -12.68 -5.72
C GLU A 184 -5.44 -11.92 -4.39
N LYS A 185 -4.31 -11.24 -4.13
CA LYS A 185 -4.12 -10.41 -2.94
C LYS A 185 -5.03 -9.19 -2.93
N ILE A 186 -5.11 -8.46 -4.04
CA ILE A 186 -5.98 -7.28 -4.15
C ILE A 186 -7.45 -7.71 -4.05
N HIS A 187 -7.83 -8.77 -4.76
CA HIS A 187 -9.17 -9.35 -4.71
C HIS A 187 -9.52 -9.73 -3.27
N GLY A 188 -8.67 -10.51 -2.58
CA GLY A 188 -8.88 -10.90 -1.18
C GLY A 188 -9.08 -9.72 -0.25
N ALA A 189 -8.30 -8.64 -0.38
CA ALA A 189 -8.46 -7.43 0.42
C ALA A 189 -9.84 -6.78 0.20
N LEU A 190 -10.27 -6.66 -1.07
CA LEU A 190 -11.59 -6.11 -1.43
C LEU A 190 -12.73 -6.99 -0.90
N CYS A 191 -12.61 -8.31 -1.01
CA CYS A 191 -13.62 -9.22 -0.52
C CYS A 191 -13.75 -9.21 1.01
N ILE A 192 -12.63 -9.08 1.74
CA ILE A 192 -12.67 -8.90 3.20
C ILE A 192 -13.46 -7.64 3.54
N CYS A 193 -13.20 -6.51 2.90
CA CYS A 193 -13.98 -5.28 3.11
C CYS A 193 -15.49 -5.49 2.87
N LEU A 194 -15.85 -6.13 1.75
CA LEU A 194 -17.26 -6.39 1.40
C LEU A 194 -17.93 -7.36 2.39
N SER A 195 -17.22 -8.38 2.86
CA SER A 195 -17.74 -9.34 3.85
C SER A 195 -18.11 -8.68 5.18
N HIS A 196 -17.49 -7.53 5.48
CA HIS A 196 -17.79 -6.70 6.65
C HIS A 196 -18.69 -5.49 6.33
N ASN A 197 -19.37 -5.50 5.18
CA ASN A 197 -20.28 -4.45 4.73
C ASN A 197 -19.62 -3.06 4.58
N TYR A 198 -18.32 -3.02 4.26
CA TYR A 198 -17.63 -1.77 3.94
C TYR A 198 -17.67 -1.50 2.43
N TYR A 199 -18.35 -0.42 2.05
CA TYR A 199 -18.49 0.02 0.66
C TYR A 199 -17.67 1.27 0.34
N ARG A 200 -16.89 1.77 1.30
CA ARG A 200 -15.97 2.89 1.12
C ARG A 200 -14.65 2.47 1.70
N ILE A 201 -13.55 2.65 0.98
CA ILE A 201 -12.23 2.17 1.43
C ILE A 201 -11.16 3.20 1.16
N VAL A 202 -10.12 3.20 1.99
CA VAL A 202 -8.87 3.90 1.73
C VAL A 202 -7.76 2.88 1.53
N ILE A 203 -6.94 3.08 0.50
CA ILE A 203 -5.81 2.24 0.13
C ILE A 203 -4.56 3.10 0.18
N GLY A 204 -3.50 2.60 0.82
CA GLY A 204 -2.19 3.27 0.80
C GLY A 204 -1.37 2.96 -0.45
N ASP A 205 -0.06 2.93 -0.30
CA ASP A 205 0.92 2.57 -1.33
C ASP A 205 1.02 1.04 -1.55
N PHE A 206 -0.12 0.34 -1.63
CA PHE A 206 -0.19 -1.12 -1.59
C PHE A 206 0.69 -1.81 -2.66
N GLY A 207 1.80 -2.41 -2.20
CA GLY A 207 2.77 -3.09 -3.05
C GLY A 207 3.74 -2.16 -3.80
N LEU A 208 3.68 -0.86 -3.58
CA LEU A 208 4.54 0.11 -4.24
C LEU A 208 5.79 0.43 -3.38
N GLY A 209 6.65 1.27 -3.93
CA GLY A 209 7.78 1.83 -3.20
C GLY A 209 8.94 0.86 -2.94
N ASP A 210 9.88 1.34 -2.14
CA ASP A 210 11.19 0.70 -1.88
C ASP A 210 11.07 -0.70 -1.21
N GLY A 211 9.94 -0.99 -0.55
CA GLY A 211 9.77 -2.26 0.15
C GLY A 211 9.25 -3.40 -0.67
N TYR A 212 8.46 -3.08 -1.69
CA TYR A 212 7.75 -4.07 -2.48
C TYR A 212 8.16 -4.09 -3.94
N HIS A 213 8.57 -2.97 -4.52
CA HIS A 213 9.02 -2.89 -5.91
C HIS A 213 8.05 -3.56 -6.90
N ASN A 214 6.73 -3.36 -6.77
CA ASN A 214 5.82 -3.75 -7.84
C ASN A 214 5.78 -2.66 -8.92
N PRO A 215 5.55 -3.03 -10.19
CA PRO A 215 5.37 -2.07 -11.28
C PRO A 215 4.09 -1.23 -11.09
N PRO A 216 4.19 0.09 -10.82
CA PRO A 216 3.02 0.89 -10.39
C PRO A 216 1.88 0.92 -11.41
N GLN A 217 2.21 1.00 -12.70
CA GLN A 217 1.21 0.98 -13.78
C GLN A 217 0.39 -0.31 -13.74
N ALA A 218 1.04 -1.46 -13.61
CA ALA A 218 0.33 -2.73 -13.60
C ALA A 218 -0.49 -2.92 -12.30
N VAL A 219 0.01 -2.44 -11.15
CA VAL A 219 -0.75 -2.47 -9.90
C VAL A 219 -2.00 -1.60 -9.99
N ALA A 220 -1.89 -0.37 -10.53
CA ALA A 220 -3.03 0.52 -10.75
C ALA A 220 -4.06 -0.11 -11.70
N GLU A 221 -3.61 -0.74 -12.79
CA GLU A 221 -4.47 -1.46 -13.73
C GLU A 221 -5.16 -2.66 -13.07
N ILE A 222 -4.50 -3.43 -12.19
CA ILE A 222 -5.14 -4.54 -11.45
C ILE A 222 -6.26 -4.01 -10.55
N TRP A 223 -6.00 -2.96 -9.76
CA TRP A 223 -7.03 -2.33 -8.93
C TRP A 223 -8.23 -1.87 -9.76
N ARG A 224 -7.97 -1.15 -10.86
CA ARG A 224 -9.02 -0.68 -11.77
C ARG A 224 -9.82 -1.84 -12.34
N ASP A 225 -9.15 -2.85 -12.88
CA ASP A 225 -9.81 -3.93 -13.59
C ASP A 225 -10.68 -4.76 -12.63
N LEU A 226 -10.23 -4.99 -11.39
CA LEU A 226 -11.05 -5.62 -10.35
C LEU A 226 -12.26 -4.75 -9.96
N LEU A 227 -12.06 -3.45 -9.73
CA LEU A 227 -13.14 -2.55 -9.30
C LEU A 227 -14.18 -2.28 -10.40
N LEU A 228 -13.81 -2.43 -11.68
CA LEU A 228 -14.69 -2.18 -12.82
C LEU A 228 -15.31 -3.44 -13.43
N PHE A 229 -14.62 -4.57 -13.42
CA PHE A 229 -15.00 -5.72 -14.26
C PHE A 229 -15.12 -7.05 -13.51
N ASP A 230 -14.60 -7.15 -12.30
CA ASP A 230 -14.75 -8.37 -11.53
C ASP A 230 -16.23 -8.58 -11.17
N PRO A 231 -16.82 -9.75 -11.45
CA PRO A 231 -18.24 -9.98 -11.27
C PRO A 231 -18.68 -9.89 -9.81
N ASP A 232 -17.81 -10.18 -8.84
CA ASP A 232 -18.16 -10.17 -7.42
C ASP A 232 -17.94 -8.79 -6.78
N ILE A 233 -17.06 -7.98 -7.36
CA ILE A 233 -16.67 -6.66 -6.82
C ILE A 233 -17.34 -5.49 -7.56
N CYS A 234 -17.52 -5.59 -8.88
CA CYS A 234 -18.03 -4.51 -9.73
C CYS A 234 -19.35 -3.95 -9.17
N GLY A 235 -19.38 -2.63 -9.00
CA GLY A 235 -20.54 -1.88 -8.51
C GLY A 235 -20.85 -2.04 -7.02
N GLN A 236 -20.06 -2.80 -6.24
CA GLN A 236 -20.29 -2.96 -4.80
C GLN A 236 -19.76 -1.77 -3.98
N PHE A 237 -18.65 -1.15 -4.42
CA PHE A 237 -18.06 0.00 -3.72
C PHE A 237 -18.72 1.31 -4.16
N LYS A 238 -18.88 2.23 -3.21
CA LYS A 238 -19.33 3.61 -3.42
C LYS A 238 -18.15 4.55 -3.70
N SER A 239 -17.05 4.39 -2.96
CA SER A 239 -15.85 5.21 -3.15
C SER A 239 -14.57 4.46 -2.80
N VAL A 240 -13.51 4.75 -3.52
CA VAL A 240 -12.16 4.19 -3.32
C VAL A 240 -11.16 5.33 -3.37
N ASP A 241 -10.49 5.58 -2.24
CA ASP A 241 -9.45 6.60 -2.14
C ASP A 241 -8.07 5.94 -2.10
N PHE A 242 -7.19 6.34 -3.02
CA PHE A 242 -5.77 5.98 -3.01
C PHE A 242 -4.96 7.12 -2.37
N ALA A 243 -4.36 6.84 -1.22
CA ALA A 243 -3.57 7.79 -0.45
C ALA A 243 -2.06 7.55 -0.63
N PHE A 244 -1.35 8.60 -1.02
CA PHE A 244 0.10 8.59 -1.19
C PHE A 244 0.75 9.55 -0.18
N VAL A 245 1.42 8.98 0.82
CA VAL A 245 2.13 9.76 1.86
C VAL A 245 3.25 10.60 1.23
N ASP A 246 4.02 10.00 0.31
CA ASP A 246 5.02 10.71 -0.48
C ASP A 246 4.57 10.80 -1.95
N PRO A 247 3.98 11.93 -2.38
CA PRO A 247 3.56 12.11 -3.77
C PRO A 247 4.72 12.15 -4.77
N MET A 248 5.96 12.34 -4.29
CA MET A 248 7.18 12.37 -5.09
C MET A 248 7.82 10.99 -5.28
N GLN A 249 7.33 9.96 -4.58
CA GLN A 249 7.85 8.61 -4.73
C GLN A 249 7.65 8.08 -6.15
N SER A 250 8.69 7.48 -6.72
CA SER A 250 8.63 6.85 -8.04
C SER A 250 9.36 5.52 -8.04
N THR A 251 8.60 4.43 -7.91
CA THR A 251 9.12 3.07 -8.04
C THR A 251 9.68 2.83 -9.45
N THR A 252 9.08 3.46 -10.47
CA THR A 252 9.58 3.39 -11.85
C THR A 252 10.96 4.05 -11.99
N GLN A 253 11.19 5.19 -11.33
CA GLN A 253 12.52 5.83 -11.34
C GLN A 253 13.56 4.92 -10.68
N TRP A 254 13.22 4.30 -9.55
CA TRP A 254 14.08 3.34 -8.86
C TRP A 254 14.57 2.22 -9.80
N PHE A 255 13.67 1.62 -10.59
CA PHE A 255 14.02 0.60 -11.58
C PHE A 255 14.87 1.09 -12.75
N ARG A 256 14.77 2.38 -13.11
CA ARG A 256 15.64 3.00 -14.12
C ARG A 256 17.03 3.17 -13.56
N ASP A 257 17.14 3.72 -12.35
CA ASP A 257 18.41 3.98 -11.69
C ASP A 257 19.17 2.69 -11.42
N GLU A 258 18.49 1.64 -10.93
CA GLU A 258 19.15 0.37 -10.63
C GLU A 258 19.72 -0.30 -11.88
N ARG A 259 18.99 -0.25 -12.99
CA ARG A 259 19.52 -0.80 -14.26
C ARG A 259 20.60 0.06 -14.89
N GLN A 260 20.60 1.38 -14.66
CA GLN A 260 21.73 2.21 -15.05
C GLN A 260 22.98 1.85 -14.25
N LYS A 261 22.87 1.64 -12.92
CA LYS A 261 23.97 1.18 -12.08
C LYS A 261 24.49 -0.19 -12.52
N ASP A 262 23.61 -1.14 -12.81
CA ASP A 262 24.01 -2.47 -13.29
C ASP A 262 24.73 -2.42 -14.63
N ASN A 263 24.24 -1.60 -15.56
CA ASN A 263 24.90 -1.40 -16.85
C ASN A 263 26.28 -0.77 -16.69
N GLU A 264 26.42 0.20 -15.79
CA GLU A 264 27.71 0.85 -15.52
C GLU A 264 28.70 -0.12 -14.86
N ARG A 265 28.25 -0.90 -13.87
CA ARG A 265 29.05 -1.98 -13.27
C ARG A 265 29.55 -2.97 -14.31
N ARG A 266 28.67 -3.41 -15.22
CA ARG A 266 29.04 -4.31 -16.33
C ARG A 266 30.07 -3.70 -17.27
N ARG A 267 29.96 -2.40 -17.57
CA ARG A 267 30.96 -1.68 -18.38
C ARG A 267 32.32 -1.63 -17.69
N ILE A 268 32.34 -1.31 -16.39
CA ILE A 268 33.59 -1.27 -15.60
C ILE A 268 34.25 -2.65 -15.57
N CYS A 269 33.50 -3.73 -15.32
CA CYS A 269 34.04 -5.09 -15.35
C CYS A 269 34.54 -5.51 -16.74
N ALA A 270 33.85 -5.10 -17.81
CA ALA A 270 34.28 -5.38 -19.18
C ALA A 270 35.59 -4.65 -19.55
N LEU A 271 35.76 -3.41 -19.07
CA LEU A 271 37.00 -2.64 -19.24
C LEU A 271 38.17 -3.22 -18.43
N ALA A 272 37.89 -3.86 -17.28
CA ALA A 272 38.92 -4.49 -16.44
C ALA A 272 39.41 -5.85 -16.98
N ASN A 273 38.55 -6.59 -17.69
CA ASN A 273 38.86 -7.94 -18.20
C ASN A 273 39.31 -7.98 -19.67
N GLY A 274 39.16 -6.88 -20.43
CA GLY A 274 39.52 -6.81 -21.84
C GLY A 274 40.73 -5.89 -22.08
N GLY A 275 41.88 -6.49 -22.41
CA GLY A 275 43.01 -5.75 -22.97
C GLY A 275 42.59 -5.02 -24.24
N THR A 276 43.05 -3.77 -24.38
CA THR A 276 42.88 -2.84 -25.50
C THR A 276 42.35 -3.48 -26.80
N SER A 277 41.05 -3.39 -27.03
CA SER A 277 40.50 -3.41 -28.39
C SER A 277 39.66 -2.15 -28.57
N SER A 278 40.24 -1.25 -29.35
CA SER A 278 39.65 -0.02 -29.87
C SER A 278 38.43 -0.37 -30.73
N THR A 279 37.24 -0.42 -30.11
CA THR A 279 35.99 -0.38 -30.85
C THR A 279 35.25 0.90 -30.49
N SER A 280 35.20 1.80 -31.47
CA SER A 280 34.41 3.03 -31.46
C SER A 280 32.97 2.71 -31.03
N THR A 281 32.67 2.97 -29.76
CA THR A 281 31.29 2.99 -29.28
C THR A 281 30.90 4.44 -29.16
N LYS A 282 30.07 4.87 -30.10
CA LYS A 282 29.32 6.13 -30.05
C LYS A 282 28.96 6.38 -28.59
N ARG A 283 29.46 7.49 -28.02
CA ARG A 283 28.96 8.02 -26.75
C ARG A 283 27.45 8.09 -26.89
N ALA A 284 26.73 7.10 -26.36
CA ALA A 284 25.32 7.25 -26.10
C ALA A 284 25.29 8.40 -25.11
N ARG A 285 25.00 9.61 -25.61
CA ARG A 285 24.69 10.76 -24.78
C ARG A 285 23.76 10.24 -23.68
N PRO A 286 23.94 10.61 -22.41
CA PRO A 286 22.88 10.41 -21.44
C PRO A 286 21.69 11.13 -22.06
N LEU A 287 20.73 10.39 -22.61
CA LEU A 287 19.42 10.95 -22.87
C LEU A 287 19.07 11.54 -21.52
N TYR A 288 18.88 12.85 -21.49
CA TYR A 288 18.17 13.52 -20.41
C TYR A 288 16.81 12.86 -20.37
N SER A 289 16.73 11.67 -19.76
CA SER A 289 15.52 10.90 -19.68
C SER A 289 14.68 11.70 -18.72
N LEU A 290 13.57 12.24 -19.23
CA LEU A 290 12.57 12.86 -18.38
C LEU A 290 12.37 11.96 -17.15
N PRO A 291 12.31 12.56 -15.94
CA PRO A 291 12.05 11.80 -14.72
C PRO A 291 10.88 10.85 -14.94
N ALA A 292 10.99 9.62 -14.45
CA ALA A 292 9.85 8.73 -14.48
C ALA A 292 8.68 9.38 -13.73
N PRO A 293 7.43 9.15 -14.17
CA PRO A 293 6.27 9.63 -13.42
C PRO A 293 6.29 9.06 -11.99
N THR A 294 5.76 9.82 -11.05
CA THR A 294 5.57 9.37 -9.67
C THR A 294 4.49 8.31 -9.61
N ASP A 295 4.51 7.50 -8.56
CA ASP A 295 3.52 6.44 -8.37
C ASP A 295 2.11 7.05 -8.25
N MET A 296 1.99 8.19 -7.56
CA MET A 296 0.75 8.96 -7.50
C MET A 296 0.30 9.47 -8.88
N ALA A 297 1.20 10.01 -9.71
CA ALA A 297 0.86 10.51 -11.04
C ALA A 297 0.36 9.39 -11.97
N ILE A 298 0.92 8.18 -11.82
CA ILE A 298 0.44 6.99 -12.53
C ILE A 298 -0.99 6.66 -12.11
N PHE A 299 -1.27 6.63 -10.79
CA PHE A 299 -2.61 6.36 -10.29
C PHE A 299 -3.61 7.44 -10.71
N GLN A 300 -3.22 8.72 -10.65
CA GLN A 300 -4.05 9.82 -11.16
C GLN A 300 -4.41 9.64 -12.63
N SER A 301 -3.47 9.20 -13.47
CA SER A 301 -3.75 8.93 -14.88
C SER A 301 -4.66 7.73 -15.10
N VAL A 302 -4.51 6.64 -14.31
CA VAL A 302 -5.29 5.41 -14.48
C VAL A 302 -6.72 5.57 -13.96
N PHE A 303 -6.91 6.37 -12.91
CA PHE A 303 -8.20 6.63 -12.28
C PHE A 303 -8.80 7.99 -12.65
N ASP A 304 -8.26 8.67 -13.67
CA ASP A 304 -8.91 9.85 -14.24
C ASP A 304 -10.28 9.48 -14.81
N LYS A 305 -11.28 10.33 -14.58
CA LYS A 305 -12.66 10.06 -14.99
C LYS A 305 -12.77 9.75 -16.48
N LYS A 306 -12.04 10.47 -17.35
CA LYS A 306 -12.07 10.23 -18.80
C LYS A 306 -11.42 8.92 -19.18
N GLU A 307 -10.37 8.53 -18.46
CA GLU A 307 -9.71 7.24 -18.68
C GLU A 307 -10.63 6.07 -18.26
N ILE A 308 -11.30 6.19 -17.11
CA ILE A 308 -12.30 5.20 -16.67
C ILE A 308 -13.42 5.07 -17.68
N GLU A 309 -14.00 6.19 -18.13
CA GLU A 309 -15.03 6.21 -19.17
C GLU A 309 -14.53 5.54 -20.47
N ARG A 310 -13.33 5.89 -20.93
CA ARG A 310 -12.71 5.29 -22.13
C ARG A 310 -12.56 3.78 -22.00
N VAL A 311 -12.04 3.31 -20.86
CA VAL A 311 -11.80 1.89 -20.58
C VAL A 311 -13.11 1.11 -20.52
N MET A 312 -14.15 1.67 -19.89
CA MET A 312 -15.49 1.07 -19.85
C MET A 312 -16.12 0.97 -21.25
N GLN A 313 -16.02 2.03 -22.08
CA GLN A 313 -16.54 2.00 -23.45
C GLN A 313 -15.82 0.96 -24.33
N GLU A 314 -14.50 0.85 -24.17
CA GLU A 314 -13.72 -0.17 -24.88
C GLU A 314 -14.09 -1.59 -24.42
N ALA A 315 -14.34 -1.81 -23.12
CA ALA A 315 -14.79 -3.10 -22.61
C ALA A 315 -16.14 -3.52 -23.21
N LEU A 316 -17.10 -2.59 -23.30
CA LEU A 316 -18.39 -2.82 -23.97
C LEU A 316 -18.22 -3.21 -25.44
N ARG A 317 -17.26 -2.60 -26.14
CA ARG A 317 -16.97 -2.90 -27.55
C ARG A 317 -16.38 -4.30 -27.75
N VAL A 318 -15.59 -4.77 -26.79
CA VAL A 318 -14.91 -6.07 -26.84
C VAL A 318 -15.76 -7.20 -26.23
N GLY A 319 -16.92 -6.89 -25.66
CA GLY A 319 -17.82 -7.89 -25.05
C GLY A 319 -17.28 -8.43 -23.72
N ARG A 320 -16.57 -7.58 -22.96
CA ARG A 320 -16.20 -7.87 -21.57
C ARG A 320 -17.30 -7.45 -20.61
#